data_AF-A0A8C1ZUX4-F1
#
_entry.id   AF-A0A8C1ZUX4-F1
#
_cell.length_a   1.000
_cell.length_b   1.000
_cell.length_c   1.000
_cell.angle_alpha   90.00
_cell.angle_beta   90.00
_cell.angle_gamma   90.00
#
_symmetry.space_group_name_H-M   'P 1'
#
loop_
_entity.id
_entity.type
_entity.pdbx_description
1 polymer ?
#
loop_
_entity_poly.entity_id
_entity_poly.type
_entity_poly.pdbx_seq_one_letter_code
_entity_poly.pdbx_strand_id
1 'polypeptide(L)'
;METRTILRVTVHDNDIRKITVPVKPQTVDSLLEQLEEKLGLQYKFSLQFADFNNSLVNLTDIADLPDKPTLKIVSIMTTPTSSTADTEILSPETFEIPTFPVDVKYRLRQANLQYMQDQTFLKVSAELKHEILEKLSETMYSFKAYPDKENFEEAAAALIKKHPCLTQPGSSKGWNGWYDSLRWKMGNYRSKLRRAGCLEVSINGGKRRGQQPQRNIKRPKMSGINFLPNFPDGEDETSMESKRKEMVEDMKKLHPNASLIAKNMNSTSVLRRKELIETETVVKDTVERWPALFTEGQVSKYSSVTEHLHRYTEVFESRVYQRIPNISVHRPIR
;
A
#
# COMPACT_ATOMS: atom_id res chain seq x y z
N MET A 1 56.51 -13.02 -23.75
CA MET A 1 56.03 -11.68 -23.34
C MET A 1 54.80 -11.90 -22.49
N GLU A 2 54.88 -11.67 -21.17
CA GLU A 2 53.73 -11.84 -20.27
C GLU A 2 52.72 -10.71 -20.53
N THR A 3 51.58 -11.05 -21.11
CA THR A 3 50.47 -10.10 -21.33
C THR A 3 49.78 -9.82 -20.00
N ARG A 4 50.08 -8.67 -19.40
CA ARG A 4 49.42 -8.20 -18.17
C ARG A 4 48.03 -7.66 -18.50
N THR A 5 47.00 -8.17 -17.84
CA THR A 5 45.62 -7.71 -18.03
C THR A 5 45.26 -6.69 -16.97
N ILE A 6 44.70 -5.56 -17.40
CA ILE A 6 44.28 -4.47 -16.52
C ILE A 6 42.76 -4.50 -16.41
N LEU A 7 42.26 -4.63 -15.19
CA LEU A 7 40.83 -4.72 -14.88
C LEU A 7 40.43 -3.48 -14.06
N ARG A 8 39.27 -2.90 -14.37
CA ARG A 8 38.64 -1.90 -13.52
C ARG A 8 37.58 -2.59 -12.68
N VAL A 9 37.74 -2.62 -11.37
CA VAL A 9 36.89 -3.39 -10.45
C VAL A 9 36.22 -2.47 -9.45
N THR A 10 34.90 -2.49 -9.44
CA THR A 10 34.05 -1.78 -8.47
C THR A 10 33.75 -2.73 -7.32
N VAL A 11 34.34 -2.47 -6.15
CA VAL A 11 34.13 -3.27 -4.92
C VAL A 11 32.86 -2.81 -4.21
N HIS A 12 32.64 -1.49 -4.15
CA HIS A 12 31.43 -0.85 -3.64
C HIS A 12 31.09 0.37 -4.51
N ASP A 13 29.89 0.93 -4.39
CA ASP A 13 29.44 2.05 -5.25
C ASP A 13 30.35 3.29 -5.20
N ASN A 14 31.16 3.44 -4.14
CA ASN A 14 32.17 4.49 -3.98
C ASN A 14 33.64 3.99 -3.99
N ASP A 15 33.88 2.69 -4.23
CA ASP A 15 35.23 2.10 -4.24
C ASP A 15 35.49 1.39 -5.57
N ILE A 16 36.20 2.08 -6.47
CA ILE A 16 36.55 1.59 -7.80
C ILE A 16 38.07 1.56 -7.91
N ARG A 17 38.62 0.37 -8.14
CA ARG A 17 40.05 0.11 -8.16
C ARG A 17 40.49 -0.42 -9.51
N LYS A 18 41.71 -0.07 -9.91
CA LYS A 18 42.36 -0.61 -11.10
C LYS A 18 43.30 -1.73 -10.66
N ILE A 19 42.99 -2.96 -11.03
CA ILE A 19 43.75 -4.15 -10.64
C ILE A 19 44.54 -4.64 -11.85
N THR A 20 45.82 -4.92 -11.64
CA THR A 20 46.67 -5.51 -12.67
C THR A 20 46.90 -6.96 -12.33
N VAL A 21 46.49 -7.84 -13.24
CA VAL A 21 46.62 -9.28 -13.10
C VAL A 21 47.81 -9.75 -13.93
N PRO A 22 48.72 -10.56 -13.37
CA PRO A 22 49.95 -10.98 -14.05
C PRO A 22 49.70 -11.93 -15.23
N VAL A 23 48.64 -12.74 -15.18
CA VAL A 23 48.29 -13.74 -16.20
C VAL A 23 46.84 -13.52 -16.64
N LYS A 24 46.56 -13.51 -17.95
CA LYS A 24 45.17 -13.43 -18.43
C LYS A 24 44.39 -14.64 -17.90
N PRO A 25 43.32 -14.44 -17.11
CA PRO A 25 42.61 -15.57 -16.54
C PRO A 25 41.92 -16.35 -17.67
N GLN A 26 42.03 -17.68 -17.62
CA GLN A 26 41.47 -18.60 -18.61
C GLN A 26 40.08 -19.11 -18.21
N THR A 27 39.71 -18.94 -16.94
CA THR A 27 38.42 -19.33 -16.38
C THR A 27 37.93 -18.24 -15.41
N VAL A 28 36.61 -18.17 -15.21
CA VAL A 28 35.98 -17.24 -14.26
C VAL A 28 36.46 -17.52 -12.83
N ASP A 29 36.64 -18.78 -12.45
CA ASP A 29 37.14 -19.16 -11.13
C ASP A 29 38.57 -18.66 -10.87
N SER A 30 39.45 -18.78 -11.87
CA SER A 30 40.83 -18.26 -11.76
C SER A 30 40.85 -16.73 -11.61
N LEU A 31 39.90 -16.03 -12.22
CA LEU A 31 39.74 -14.59 -12.05
C LEU A 31 39.22 -14.24 -10.65
N LEU A 32 38.28 -15.02 -10.11
CA LEU A 32 37.75 -14.82 -8.75
C LEU A 32 38.85 -14.98 -7.69
N GLU A 33 39.65 -16.05 -7.76
CA GLU A 33 40.76 -16.30 -6.82
C GLU A 33 41.79 -15.16 -6.82
N GLN A 34 42.17 -14.68 -8.01
CA GLN A 34 43.13 -13.59 -8.14
C GLN A 34 42.58 -12.26 -7.61
N LEU A 35 41.28 -12.02 -7.75
CA LEU A 35 40.62 -10.83 -7.18
C LEU A 35 40.47 -10.94 -5.67
N GLU A 36 40.17 -12.13 -5.15
CA GLU A 36 40.12 -12.41 -3.71
C GLU A 36 41.47 -12.11 -3.04
N GLU A 37 42.56 -12.61 -3.61
CA GLU A 37 43.92 -12.38 -3.12
C GLU A 37 44.33 -10.90 -3.21
N LYS A 38 44.10 -10.25 -4.36
CA LYS A 38 44.53 -8.85 -4.60
C LYS A 38 43.71 -7.83 -3.83
N LEU A 39 42.45 -8.12 -3.54
CA LEU A 39 41.55 -7.22 -2.81
C LEU A 39 41.42 -7.56 -1.33
N GLY A 40 41.94 -8.72 -0.89
CA GLY A 40 41.85 -9.17 0.50
C GLY A 40 40.40 -9.41 0.95
N LEU A 41 39.54 -9.88 0.06
CA LEU A 41 38.13 -10.10 0.35
C LEU A 41 37.97 -11.39 1.16
N GLN A 42 37.26 -11.32 2.29
CA GLN A 42 37.01 -12.48 3.16
C GLN A 42 35.61 -13.09 2.95
N TYR A 43 35.00 -12.83 1.80
CA TYR A 43 33.63 -13.25 1.48
C TYR A 43 33.56 -13.79 0.06
N LYS A 44 32.61 -14.70 -0.20
CA LYS A 44 32.35 -15.18 -1.57
C LYS A 44 31.63 -14.11 -2.38
N PHE A 45 32.01 -13.97 -3.64
CA PHE A 45 31.43 -12.98 -4.54
C PHE A 45 31.31 -13.51 -5.97
N SER A 46 30.36 -12.95 -6.72
CA SER A 46 30.25 -13.07 -8.16
C SER A 46 30.72 -11.79 -8.81
N LEU A 47 31.01 -11.88 -10.10
CA LEU A 47 31.41 -10.74 -10.91
C LEU A 47 30.29 -10.40 -11.89
N GLN A 48 29.98 -9.12 -11.99
CA GLN A 48 29.21 -8.56 -13.09
C GLN A 48 30.11 -7.72 -13.97
N PHE A 49 29.88 -7.68 -15.27
CA PHE A 49 30.57 -6.78 -16.18
C PHE A 49 29.56 -5.93 -16.97
N ALA A 50 29.99 -4.76 -17.43
CA ALA A 50 29.17 -3.93 -18.30
C ALA A 50 29.23 -4.49 -19.73
N ASP A 51 28.09 -4.91 -20.25
CA ASP A 51 27.92 -5.37 -21.64
C ASP A 51 27.84 -4.17 -22.62
N PHE A 52 27.70 -4.43 -23.93
CA PHE A 52 27.63 -3.42 -25.00
C PHE A 52 26.57 -2.33 -24.77
N ASN A 53 25.50 -2.63 -24.02
CA ASN A 53 24.43 -1.68 -23.65
C ASN A 53 24.68 -0.95 -22.32
N ASN A 54 25.88 -1.08 -21.74
CA ASN A 54 26.26 -0.54 -20.42
C ASN A 54 25.41 -1.08 -19.24
N SER A 55 24.72 -2.20 -19.46
CA SER A 55 23.98 -2.95 -18.44
C SER A 55 24.94 -3.92 -17.74
N LEU A 56 24.82 -4.03 -16.41
CA LEU A 56 25.62 -4.98 -15.63
C LEU A 56 25.03 -6.39 -15.77
N VAL A 57 25.80 -7.29 -16.38
CA VAL A 57 25.45 -8.70 -16.61
C VAL A 57 26.39 -9.60 -15.82
N ASN A 58 25.90 -10.73 -15.31
CA ASN A 58 26.74 -11.69 -14.60
C ASN A 58 27.78 -12.29 -15.55
N LEU A 59 29.02 -12.38 -15.07
CA LEU A 59 30.11 -12.99 -15.82
C LEU A 59 30.02 -14.52 -15.71
N THR A 60 29.58 -15.19 -16.77
CA THR A 60 29.50 -16.66 -16.85
C THR A 60 30.62 -17.28 -17.67
N ASP A 61 31.11 -16.57 -18.70
CA ASP A 61 32.27 -16.98 -19.49
C ASP A 61 33.29 -15.83 -19.55
N ILE A 62 34.56 -16.16 -19.44
CA ILE A 62 35.64 -15.19 -19.51
C ILE A 62 35.86 -14.65 -20.93
N ALA A 63 35.41 -15.40 -21.95
CA ALA A 63 35.44 -14.97 -23.35
C ALA A 63 34.53 -13.76 -23.61
N ASP A 64 33.51 -13.55 -22.77
CA ASP A 64 32.57 -12.43 -22.89
C ASP A 64 33.16 -11.10 -22.39
N LEU A 65 34.35 -11.12 -21.76
CA LEU A 65 34.99 -9.90 -21.29
C LEU A 65 35.58 -9.09 -22.45
N PRO A 66 35.22 -7.80 -22.58
CA PRO A 66 35.88 -6.92 -23.54
C PRO A 66 37.34 -6.70 -23.15
N ASP A 67 38.16 -6.18 -24.07
CA ASP A 67 39.60 -5.92 -23.85
C ASP A 67 39.91 -5.03 -22.63
N LYS A 68 38.95 -4.20 -22.22
CA LYS A 68 39.02 -3.33 -21.02
C LYS A 68 37.76 -3.49 -20.17
N PRO A 69 37.62 -4.59 -19.42
CA PRO A 69 36.39 -4.87 -18.71
C PRO A 69 36.27 -3.98 -17.45
N THR A 70 35.06 -3.48 -17.23
CA THR A 70 34.64 -2.96 -15.92
C THR A 70 33.87 -4.04 -15.20
N LEU A 71 34.42 -4.54 -14.11
CA LEU A 71 33.83 -5.58 -13.27
C LEU A 71 33.21 -4.94 -12.02
N LYS A 72 32.08 -5.46 -11.55
CA LYS A 72 31.47 -5.15 -10.25
C LYS A 72 31.43 -6.40 -9.41
N ILE A 73 31.90 -6.28 -8.17
CA ILE A 73 31.86 -7.36 -7.18
C ILE A 73 30.47 -7.36 -6.55
N VAL A 74 29.81 -8.51 -6.60
CA VAL A 74 28.52 -8.74 -5.96
C VAL A 74 28.72 -9.83 -4.91
N SER A 75 28.52 -9.49 -3.63
CA SER A 75 28.65 -10.47 -2.56
C SER A 75 27.64 -11.61 -2.73
N ILE A 76 28.12 -12.84 -2.78
CA ILE A 76 27.30 -14.05 -2.69
C ILE A 76 27.25 -14.40 -1.20
N MET A 77 26.29 -13.85 -0.48
CA MET A 77 25.95 -14.42 0.81
C MET A 77 25.44 -15.84 0.54
N THR A 78 26.12 -16.86 1.06
CA THR A 78 25.57 -18.21 1.17
C THR A 78 24.46 -18.21 2.22
N THR A 79 23.35 -17.56 1.89
CA THR A 79 22.03 -17.93 2.37
C THR A 79 21.48 -18.90 1.34
N PRO A 80 20.93 -20.07 1.73
CA PRO A 80 20.33 -20.97 0.76
C PRO A 80 19.22 -20.22 0.00
N THR A 81 19.49 -20.04 -1.29
CA THR A 81 18.61 -19.87 -2.45
C THR A 81 17.15 -19.51 -2.20
N SER A 82 16.72 -18.36 -2.74
CA SER A 82 15.74 -18.41 -3.84
C SER A 82 15.79 -17.13 -4.69
N SER A 83 16.22 -17.27 -5.94
CA SER A 83 16.02 -16.27 -6.99
C SER A 83 14.58 -16.32 -7.48
N THR A 84 14.00 -15.14 -7.65
CA THR A 84 12.65 -14.86 -8.12
C THR A 84 12.42 -15.32 -9.55
N ALA A 85 11.50 -16.28 -9.73
CA ALA A 85 10.53 -16.29 -10.81
C ALA A 85 9.25 -16.92 -10.26
N ASP A 86 8.15 -16.20 -10.44
CA ASP A 86 6.78 -16.53 -10.11
C ASP A 86 6.39 -16.64 -8.62
N THR A 87 5.47 -15.74 -8.26
CA THR A 87 4.42 -15.87 -7.24
C THR A 87 4.73 -16.78 -6.05
N GLU A 88 5.29 -16.26 -4.95
CA GLU A 88 5.00 -16.72 -3.58
C GLU A 88 5.77 -15.91 -2.51
N ILE A 89 5.01 -15.17 -1.71
CA ILE A 89 5.16 -14.99 -0.25
C ILE A 89 6.62 -15.08 0.29
N LEU A 90 7.34 -13.96 0.28
CA LEU A 90 8.50 -13.77 1.16
C LEU A 90 7.99 -13.70 2.61
N SER A 91 8.20 -14.77 3.38
CA SER A 91 8.25 -14.67 4.84
C SER A 91 9.71 -14.43 5.25
N PRO A 92 10.12 -13.19 5.56
CA PRO A 92 11.07 -13.01 6.64
C PRO A 92 10.27 -13.24 7.92
N GLU A 93 10.53 -14.33 8.63
CA GLU A 93 9.94 -14.60 9.95
C GLU A 93 10.44 -13.60 11.04
N THR A 94 11.08 -12.50 10.62
CA THR A 94 11.58 -11.44 11.48
C THR A 94 11.38 -10.06 10.86
N PHE A 95 10.63 -9.21 11.56
CA PHE A 95 10.36 -7.81 11.23
C PHE A 95 11.65 -7.01 11.02
N GLU A 96 11.79 -6.38 9.85
CA GLU A 96 12.94 -5.54 9.55
C GLU A 96 12.82 -4.15 10.21
N ILE A 97 13.80 -3.80 11.04
CA ILE A 97 13.79 -2.49 11.71
C ILE A 97 14.15 -1.38 10.72
N PRO A 98 13.28 -0.37 10.55
CA PRO A 98 13.46 0.69 9.57
C PRO A 98 14.72 1.51 9.80
N THR A 99 15.10 2.24 8.76
CA THR A 99 16.15 3.25 8.88
C THR A 99 15.60 4.47 9.62
N PHE A 100 16.12 4.69 10.83
CA PHE A 100 15.79 5.86 11.63
C PHE A 100 16.50 7.13 11.11
N PRO A 101 15.97 8.33 11.44
CA PRO A 101 16.67 9.60 11.20
C PRO A 101 18.09 9.57 11.76
N VAL A 102 18.97 10.40 11.17
CA VAL A 102 20.42 10.40 11.47
C VAL A 102 20.69 10.58 12.97
N ASP A 103 19.98 11.51 13.63
CA ASP A 103 20.13 11.74 15.07
C ASP A 103 19.76 10.51 15.91
N VAL A 104 18.58 9.93 15.67
CA VAL A 104 18.12 8.71 16.35
C VAL A 104 19.11 7.56 16.13
N LYS A 105 19.56 7.36 14.89
CA LYS A 105 20.53 6.31 14.55
C LYS A 105 21.85 6.53 15.28
N TYR A 106 22.34 7.77 15.35
CA TYR A 106 23.56 8.10 16.07
C TYR A 106 23.41 7.84 17.58
N ARG A 107 22.33 8.31 18.20
CA ARG A 107 22.06 8.12 19.63
C ARG A 107 21.93 6.64 20.00
N LEU A 108 21.19 5.86 19.20
CA LEU A 108 21.07 4.41 19.39
C LEU A 108 22.42 3.69 19.24
N ARG A 109 23.28 4.13 18.30
CA ARG A 109 24.61 3.57 18.13
C ARG A 109 25.50 3.85 19.35
N GLN A 110 25.54 5.09 19.83
CA GLN A 110 26.31 5.46 21.03
C GLN A 110 25.85 4.67 22.26
N ALA A 111 24.54 4.57 22.45
CA ALA A 111 23.96 3.85 23.57
C ALA A 111 24.20 2.33 23.50
N ASN A 112 24.14 1.73 22.30
CA ASN A 112 24.51 0.33 22.11
C ASN A 112 26.00 0.08 22.43
N LEU A 113 26.89 1.00 22.08
CA LEU A 113 28.31 0.89 22.42
C LEU A 113 28.52 0.91 23.94
N GLN A 114 27.83 1.81 24.65
CA GLN A 114 27.86 1.85 26.12
C GLN A 114 27.31 0.54 26.70
N TYR A 115 26.14 0.10 26.26
CA TYR A 115 25.55 -1.16 26.69
C TYR A 115 26.48 -2.37 26.54
N MET A 116 27.26 -2.44 25.46
CA MET A 116 28.24 -3.52 25.27
C MET A 116 29.43 -3.44 26.25
N GLN A 117 29.75 -2.26 26.79
CA GLN A 117 30.86 -2.07 27.72
C GLN A 117 30.46 -2.36 29.17
N ASP A 118 29.31 -1.86 29.62
CA ASP A 118 28.93 -1.85 31.05
C ASP A 118 27.50 -2.32 31.32
N GLN A 119 26.78 -2.81 30.29
CA GLN A 119 25.35 -3.16 30.36
C GLN A 119 24.44 -2.00 30.76
N THR A 120 24.88 -0.75 30.58
CA THR A 120 24.05 0.42 30.82
C THR A 120 22.94 0.54 29.78
N PHE A 121 21.70 0.55 30.25
CA PHE A 121 20.52 0.76 29.40
C PHE A 121 20.34 2.25 29.09
N LEU A 122 19.89 2.55 27.86
CA LEU A 122 19.61 3.92 27.44
C LEU A 122 18.41 4.48 28.20
N LYS A 123 18.60 5.64 28.84
CA LYS A 123 17.47 6.45 29.30
C LYS A 123 16.77 7.09 28.09
N VAL A 124 15.72 6.45 27.61
CA VAL A 124 14.98 6.90 26.42
C VAL A 124 14.16 8.16 26.74
N SER A 125 14.54 9.30 26.15
CA SER A 125 13.76 10.55 26.20
C SER A 125 12.41 10.41 25.48
N ALA A 126 11.40 11.19 25.86
CA ALA A 126 10.07 11.16 25.25
C ALA A 126 10.10 11.40 23.72
N GLU A 127 10.94 12.33 23.26
CA GLU A 127 11.14 12.65 21.83
C GLU A 127 11.73 11.46 21.06
N LEU A 128 12.87 10.94 21.53
CA LEU A 128 13.50 9.74 20.94
C LEU A 128 12.53 8.56 20.87
N LYS A 129 11.77 8.32 21.94
CA LYS A 129 10.74 7.28 21.97
C LYS A 129 9.66 7.54 20.92
N HIS A 130 9.22 8.78 20.78
CA HIS A 130 8.20 9.16 19.81
C HIS A 130 8.66 8.89 18.36
N GLU A 131 9.90 9.26 18.01
CA GLU A 131 10.45 9.10 16.66
C GLU A 131 10.63 7.63 16.29
N ILE A 132 11.20 6.82 17.19
CA ILE A 132 11.34 5.38 17.00
C ILE A 132 9.98 4.75 16.74
N LEU A 133 8.99 5.06 17.59
CA LEU A 133 7.64 4.52 17.47
C LEU A 133 6.92 5.02 16.20
N GLU A 134 7.11 6.27 15.78
CA GLU A 134 6.51 6.81 14.55
C GLU A 134 7.03 6.03 13.34
N LYS A 135 8.36 5.89 13.20
CA LYS A 135 8.96 5.16 12.07
C LYS A 135 8.61 3.68 12.07
N LEU A 136 8.57 3.04 13.24
CA LEU A 136 8.08 1.66 13.35
C LEU A 136 6.62 1.55 12.94
N SER A 137 5.74 2.46 13.38
CA SER A 137 4.33 2.42 13.02
C SER A 137 4.09 2.67 11.53
N GLU A 138 4.85 3.56 10.90
CA GLU A 138 4.82 3.80 9.46
C GLU A 138 5.22 2.55 8.68
N THR A 139 6.31 1.90 9.09
CA THR A 139 6.83 0.68 8.47
C THR A 139 5.88 -0.50 8.67
N MET A 140 5.34 -0.69 9.87
CA MET A 140 4.31 -1.71 10.10
C MET A 140 3.06 -1.46 9.26
N TYR A 141 2.67 -0.20 9.10
CA TYR A 141 1.51 0.18 8.31
C TYR A 141 1.68 -0.16 6.83
N SER A 142 2.87 0.06 6.25
CA SER A 142 3.12 -0.27 4.83
C SER A 142 2.97 -1.76 4.52
N PHE A 143 3.13 -2.63 5.52
CA PHE A 143 2.88 -4.06 5.37
C PHE A 143 1.44 -4.45 5.74
N LYS A 144 0.90 -3.90 6.84
CA LYS A 144 -0.44 -4.23 7.34
C LYS A 144 -1.07 -3.05 8.08
N ALA A 145 -2.18 -2.53 7.55
CA ALA A 145 -2.91 -1.45 8.19
C ALA A 145 -3.43 -1.80 9.60
N TYR A 146 -3.78 -3.06 9.84
CA TYR A 146 -4.24 -3.58 11.14
C TYR A 146 -3.35 -4.75 11.61
N PRO A 147 -2.18 -4.48 12.20
CA PRO A 147 -1.34 -5.54 12.76
C PRO A 147 -2.06 -6.25 13.91
N ASP A 148 -1.89 -7.57 13.94
CA ASP A 148 -2.31 -8.42 15.05
C ASP A 148 -1.24 -8.45 16.15
N LYS A 149 -1.47 -9.27 17.17
CA LYS A 149 -0.59 -9.38 18.32
C LYS A 149 0.83 -9.84 17.92
N GLU A 150 0.93 -10.86 17.08
CA GLU A 150 2.20 -11.46 16.66
C GLU A 150 3.09 -10.43 15.95
N ASN A 151 2.50 -9.64 15.04
CA ASN A 151 3.24 -8.58 14.35
C ASN A 151 3.83 -7.53 15.32
N PHE A 152 3.11 -7.19 16.39
CA PHE A 152 3.63 -6.26 17.40
C PHE A 152 4.72 -6.88 18.27
N GLU A 153 4.60 -8.16 18.61
CA GLU A 153 5.63 -8.87 19.38
C GLU A 153 6.91 -9.00 18.56
N GLU A 154 6.78 -9.34 17.28
CA GLU A 154 7.88 -9.46 16.33
C GLU A 154 8.63 -8.13 16.15
N ALA A 155 7.90 -7.03 15.90
CA ALA A 155 8.49 -5.71 15.74
C ALA A 155 9.21 -5.23 17.02
N ALA A 156 8.63 -5.50 18.19
CA ALA A 156 9.23 -5.12 19.46
C ALA A 156 10.47 -5.98 19.79
N ALA A 157 10.43 -7.28 19.50
CA ALA A 157 11.56 -8.19 19.67
C ALA A 157 12.71 -7.83 18.72
N ALA A 158 12.41 -7.56 17.45
CA ALA A 158 13.39 -7.13 16.46
C ALA A 158 14.06 -5.80 16.86
N LEU A 159 13.30 -4.87 17.47
CA LEU A 159 13.82 -3.59 17.93
C LEU A 159 14.90 -3.77 18.98
N ILE A 160 14.65 -4.61 19.98
CA ILE A 160 15.61 -4.90 21.04
C ILE A 160 16.78 -5.73 20.53
N LYS A 161 16.52 -6.71 19.68
CA LYS A 161 17.59 -7.52 19.07
C LYS A 161 18.60 -6.64 18.33
N LYS A 162 18.14 -5.61 17.61
CA LYS A 162 18.99 -4.63 16.93
C LYS A 162 19.57 -3.56 17.85
N HIS A 163 18.82 -3.18 18.89
CA HIS A 163 19.20 -2.15 19.85
C HIS A 163 19.06 -2.64 21.31
N PRO A 164 20.00 -3.48 21.79
CA PRO A 164 19.94 -4.02 23.15
C PRO A 164 19.91 -2.96 24.24
N CYS A 165 20.47 -1.76 23.98
CA CYS A 165 20.41 -0.64 24.91
C CYS A 165 18.98 -0.17 25.24
N LEU A 166 17.98 -0.51 24.42
CA LEU A 166 16.57 -0.16 24.64
C LEU A 166 15.82 -1.16 25.52
N THR A 167 16.47 -2.22 25.99
CA THR A 167 15.85 -3.27 26.79
C THR A 167 15.30 -2.71 28.09
N GLN A 168 14.07 -3.07 28.45
CA GLN A 168 13.48 -2.66 29.71
C GLN A 168 13.98 -3.57 30.86
N PRO A 169 14.63 -3.01 31.90
CA PRO A 169 15.10 -3.80 33.04
C PRO A 169 13.93 -4.49 33.77
N GLY A 170 14.14 -5.74 34.20
CA GLY A 170 13.16 -6.48 35.00
C GLY A 170 12.01 -7.14 34.23
N SER A 171 11.99 -7.05 32.89
CA SER A 171 11.05 -7.81 32.06
C SER A 171 11.69 -9.10 31.56
N SER A 172 11.00 -10.24 31.69
CA SER A 172 11.49 -11.56 31.21
C SER A 172 11.85 -11.57 29.73
N LYS A 173 11.15 -10.77 28.91
CA LYS A 173 11.38 -10.66 27.47
C LYS A 173 12.06 -9.36 27.06
N GLY A 174 12.15 -8.36 27.95
CA GLY A 174 12.75 -7.06 27.67
C GLY A 174 11.94 -6.12 26.78
N TRP A 175 11.09 -6.64 25.88
CA TRP A 175 10.35 -5.88 24.85
C TRP A 175 8.90 -5.50 25.21
N ASN A 176 8.36 -5.96 26.33
CA ASN A 176 6.93 -5.77 26.66
C ASN A 176 6.51 -4.28 26.63
N GLY A 177 7.31 -3.37 27.21
CA GLY A 177 7.00 -1.94 27.19
C GLY A 177 7.02 -1.31 25.80
N TRP A 178 7.85 -1.85 24.89
CA TRP A 178 7.89 -1.43 23.49
C TRP A 178 6.68 -1.96 22.72
N TYR A 179 6.30 -3.22 22.95
CA TYR A 179 5.07 -3.82 22.41
C TYR A 179 3.84 -2.95 22.74
N ASP A 180 3.64 -2.62 24.02
CA ASP A 180 2.49 -1.81 24.42
C ASP A 180 2.55 -0.42 23.79
N SER A 181 3.70 0.24 23.87
CA SER A 181 3.91 1.57 23.30
C SER A 181 3.63 1.60 21.79
N LEU A 182 4.07 0.57 21.06
CA LEU A 182 3.88 0.43 19.62
C LEU A 182 2.43 0.14 19.26
N ARG A 183 1.75 -0.72 20.03
CA ARG A 183 0.31 -0.99 19.87
C ARG A 183 -0.52 0.29 20.02
N TRP A 184 -0.23 1.09 21.05
CA TRP A 184 -0.88 2.40 21.25
C TRP A 184 -0.54 3.38 20.13
N LYS A 185 0.74 3.49 19.77
CA LYS A 185 1.21 4.36 18.69
C LYS A 185 0.54 4.02 17.36
N MET A 186 0.43 2.75 17.01
CA MET A 186 -0.22 2.29 15.79
C MET A 186 -1.72 2.67 15.75
N GLY A 187 -2.40 2.64 16.89
CA GLY A 187 -3.76 3.18 17.01
C GLY A 187 -3.85 4.68 16.72
N ASN A 188 -2.89 5.46 17.22
CA ASN A 188 -2.79 6.89 16.95
C ASN A 188 -2.40 7.18 15.49
N TYR A 189 -1.48 6.40 14.92
CA TYR A 189 -1.03 6.49 13.53
C TYR A 189 -2.18 6.27 12.56
N ARG A 190 -2.97 5.19 12.74
CA ARG A 190 -4.22 5.00 11.98
C ARG A 190 -5.22 6.14 12.14
N SER A 191 -5.32 6.72 13.34
CA SER A 191 -6.21 7.86 13.58
C SER A 191 -5.72 9.13 12.89
N LYS A 192 -4.40 9.32 12.77
CA LYS A 192 -3.76 10.39 11.99
C LYS A 192 -4.04 10.21 10.50
N LEU A 193 -3.81 9.02 9.95
CA LEU A 193 -4.10 8.69 8.55
C LEU A 193 -5.59 8.86 8.20
N ARG A 194 -6.50 8.45 9.08
CA ARG A 194 -7.94 8.67 8.90
C ARG A 194 -8.31 10.15 8.85
N ARG A 195 -7.70 10.98 9.70
CA ARG A 195 -7.89 12.44 9.67
C ARG A 195 -7.32 13.07 8.38
N ALA A 196 -6.31 12.45 7.78
CA ALA A 196 -5.75 12.86 6.49
C ALA A 196 -6.55 12.33 5.27
N GLY A 197 -7.66 11.60 5.49
CA GLY A 197 -8.52 11.10 4.42
C GLY A 197 -8.14 9.72 3.87
N CYS A 198 -7.23 8.97 4.52
CA CYS A 198 -6.86 7.62 4.05
C CYS A 198 -8.02 6.62 4.22
N LEU A 199 -8.62 6.21 3.09
CA LEU A 199 -9.78 5.30 3.05
C LEU A 199 -9.50 3.93 3.70
N GLU A 200 -8.28 3.42 3.56
CA GLU A 200 -7.82 2.13 4.09
C GLU A 200 -8.03 1.98 5.62
N VAL A 201 -7.95 3.08 6.38
CA VAL A 201 -8.16 3.10 7.85
C VAL A 201 -9.50 3.71 8.28
N SER A 202 -10.32 4.12 7.31
CA SER A 202 -11.57 4.85 7.55
C SER A 202 -12.71 3.94 8.01
N ILE A 203 -12.65 2.66 7.66
CA ILE A 203 -13.75 1.69 7.83
C ILE A 203 -13.96 1.29 9.32
N ASN A 204 -12.89 1.23 10.13
CA ASN A 204 -12.96 0.75 11.53
C ASN A 204 -12.96 1.86 12.59
N GLY A 205 -13.16 3.12 12.20
CA GLY A 205 -12.93 4.28 13.06
C GLY A 205 -13.95 4.56 14.18
N GLY A 206 -15.12 3.93 14.15
CA GLY A 206 -16.33 4.42 14.83
C GLY A 206 -16.66 3.85 16.22
N LYS A 207 -15.73 3.21 16.95
CA LYS A 207 -16.10 2.43 18.16
C LYS A 207 -15.53 2.89 19.51
N ARG A 208 -14.69 3.92 19.61
CA ARG A 208 -14.05 4.25 20.91
C ARG A 208 -14.11 5.72 21.26
N ARG A 209 -15.17 6.06 21.98
CA ARG A 209 -15.41 7.18 22.90
C ARG A 209 -16.86 7.58 22.68
N GLY A 210 -17.71 7.42 23.68
CA GLY A 210 -19.13 7.77 23.64
C GLY A 210 -19.41 9.27 23.51
N GLN A 211 -18.69 9.97 22.62
CA GLN A 211 -19.10 11.25 22.10
C GLN A 211 -20.20 10.98 21.07
N GLN A 212 -21.36 11.59 21.32
CA GLN A 212 -22.49 11.55 20.42
C GLN A 212 -22.01 11.91 19.00
N PRO A 213 -22.40 11.14 17.97
CA PRO A 213 -22.23 11.59 16.61
C PRO A 213 -22.96 12.93 16.49
N GLN A 214 -22.25 13.98 16.11
CA GLN A 214 -22.86 15.20 15.58
C GLN A 214 -23.52 14.81 14.26
N ARG A 215 -24.73 14.27 14.38
CA ARG A 215 -25.82 14.06 13.43
C ARG A 215 -26.70 12.95 13.99
N ASN A 216 -27.89 13.32 14.43
CA ASN A 216 -28.96 12.43 14.84
C ASN A 216 -29.37 11.53 13.66
N ILE A 217 -28.68 10.40 13.50
CA ILE A 217 -29.09 9.34 12.60
C ILE A 217 -29.35 8.12 13.47
N LYS A 218 -30.63 7.81 13.68
CA LYS A 218 -31.05 6.50 14.20
C LYS A 218 -30.43 5.45 13.28
N ARG A 219 -29.56 4.59 13.80
CA ARG A 219 -28.87 3.57 12.99
C ARG A 219 -29.86 2.49 12.55
N PRO A 220 -29.97 2.18 11.24
CA PRO A 220 -30.47 0.89 10.79
C PRO A 220 -29.35 -0.16 10.96
N LYS A 221 -29.73 -1.41 11.25
CA LYS A 221 -28.84 -2.57 11.30
C LYS A 221 -28.22 -2.83 9.90
N MET A 222 -26.90 -3.03 9.88
CA MET A 222 -26.05 -3.55 8.80
C MET A 222 -26.76 -4.20 7.60
N SER A 223 -26.57 -3.60 6.41
CA SER A 223 -26.07 -4.27 5.20
C SER A 223 -25.81 -3.24 4.08
N GLY A 224 -24.58 -3.16 3.58
CA GLY A 224 -24.30 -2.75 2.18
C GLY A 224 -24.28 -1.28 1.73
N ILE A 225 -24.31 -0.25 2.58
CA ILE A 225 -24.63 1.12 2.09
C ILE A 225 -23.43 2.09 1.94
N ASN A 226 -22.25 1.85 2.52
CA ASN A 226 -21.08 2.77 2.40
C ASN A 226 -19.87 2.17 1.67
N PHE A 227 -20.08 1.24 0.74
CA PHE A 227 -19.01 0.75 -0.13
C PHE A 227 -19.04 1.52 -1.45
N LEU A 228 -18.04 2.38 -1.66
CA LEU A 228 -17.70 2.97 -2.96
C LEU A 228 -16.67 2.04 -3.61
N PRO A 229 -17.06 1.18 -4.57
CA PRO A 229 -16.09 0.40 -5.33
C PRO A 229 -15.17 1.36 -6.10
N ASN A 230 -13.89 1.02 -6.26
CA ASN A 230 -13.05 1.71 -7.24
C ASN A 230 -13.61 1.49 -8.65
N PHE A 231 -13.29 2.41 -9.57
CA PHE A 231 -13.58 2.18 -10.99
C PHE A 231 -12.87 0.90 -11.47
N PRO A 232 -13.47 0.10 -12.38
CA PRO A 232 -12.82 -1.06 -12.97
C PRO A 232 -11.47 -0.71 -13.62
N ASP A 233 -10.53 -1.65 -13.65
CA ASP A 233 -9.21 -1.44 -14.25
C ASP A 233 -9.33 -0.95 -15.71
N GLY A 234 -8.77 0.23 -16.00
CA GLY A 234 -8.83 0.89 -17.30
C GLY A 234 -10.00 1.87 -17.51
N GLU A 235 -10.89 2.04 -16.52
CA GLU A 235 -11.97 3.03 -16.57
C GLU A 235 -11.71 4.19 -15.60
N ASP A 236 -11.77 5.42 -16.10
CA ASP A 236 -11.63 6.63 -15.30
C ASP A 236 -12.96 7.40 -15.21
N GLU A 237 -12.97 8.45 -14.37
CA GLU A 237 -14.14 9.30 -14.15
C GLU A 237 -14.63 9.94 -15.47
N THR A 238 -13.72 10.24 -16.40
CA THR A 238 -14.03 10.80 -17.72
C THR A 238 -14.70 9.80 -18.67
N SER A 239 -14.31 8.54 -18.62
CA SER A 239 -14.94 7.43 -19.35
C SER A 239 -16.35 7.17 -18.84
N MET A 240 -16.54 7.17 -17.52
CA MET A 240 -17.86 6.99 -16.90
C MET A 240 -18.81 8.17 -17.18
N GLU A 241 -18.30 9.40 -17.16
CA GLU A 241 -19.08 10.59 -17.54
C GLU A 241 -19.47 10.55 -19.03
N SER A 242 -18.60 10.00 -19.90
CA SER A 242 -18.92 9.80 -21.31
C SER A 242 -20.05 8.81 -21.51
N LYS A 243 -20.01 7.65 -20.83
CA LYS A 243 -21.10 6.66 -20.84
C LYS A 243 -22.41 7.20 -20.26
N ARG A 244 -22.33 8.09 -19.25
CA ARG A 244 -23.51 8.80 -18.70
C ARG A 244 -24.14 9.69 -19.77
N LYS A 245 -23.34 10.52 -20.46
CA LYS A 245 -23.83 11.40 -21.53
C LYS A 245 -24.49 10.60 -22.66
N GLU A 246 -23.86 9.52 -23.10
CA GLU A 246 -24.42 8.61 -24.11
C GLU A 246 -25.78 8.05 -23.67
N MET A 247 -25.88 7.62 -22.42
CA MET A 247 -27.13 7.11 -21.85
C MET A 247 -28.23 8.17 -21.78
N VAL A 248 -27.91 9.42 -21.42
CA VAL A 248 -28.88 10.53 -21.39
C VAL A 248 -29.36 10.88 -22.79
N GLU A 249 -28.47 10.91 -23.79
CA GLU A 249 -28.85 11.17 -25.18
C GLU A 249 -29.69 10.03 -25.76
N ASP A 250 -29.37 8.78 -25.43
CA ASP A 250 -30.15 7.61 -25.90
C ASP A 250 -31.58 7.61 -25.34
N MET A 251 -31.77 8.08 -24.10
CA MET A 251 -33.09 8.25 -23.50
C MET A 251 -33.97 9.34 -24.14
N LYS A 252 -33.38 10.28 -24.88
CA LYS A 252 -34.12 11.32 -25.61
C LYS A 252 -34.67 10.84 -26.96
N LYS A 253 -34.21 9.67 -27.44
CA LYS A 253 -34.65 9.10 -28.72
C LYS A 253 -36.10 8.63 -28.64
N LEU A 254 -36.78 8.61 -29.79
CA LEU A 254 -38.13 8.06 -29.94
C LEU A 254 -38.22 6.59 -29.52
N HIS A 255 -37.15 5.83 -29.74
CA HIS A 255 -37.01 4.44 -29.31
C HIS A 255 -35.67 4.25 -28.57
N PRO A 256 -35.65 4.38 -27.24
CA PRO A 256 -34.45 4.18 -26.44
C PRO A 256 -33.95 2.73 -26.50
N ASN A 257 -32.63 2.53 -26.58
CA ASN A 257 -32.02 1.20 -26.57
C ASN A 257 -31.89 0.69 -25.14
N ALA A 258 -32.89 -0.08 -24.70
CA ALA A 258 -32.95 -0.63 -23.35
C ALA A 258 -31.70 -1.44 -22.95
N SER A 259 -31.07 -2.15 -23.89
CA SER A 259 -29.85 -2.93 -23.64
C SER A 259 -28.65 -2.03 -23.38
N LEU A 260 -28.47 -0.99 -24.20
CA LEU A 260 -27.41 0.00 -24.04
C LEU A 260 -27.57 0.78 -22.73
N ILE A 261 -28.80 1.22 -22.44
CA ILE A 261 -29.11 1.93 -21.19
C ILE A 261 -28.83 1.04 -19.98
N ALA A 262 -29.24 -0.23 -19.99
CA ALA A 262 -28.96 -1.16 -18.89
C ALA A 262 -27.46 -1.40 -18.69
N LYS A 263 -26.70 -1.54 -19.79
CA LYS A 263 -25.24 -1.69 -19.76
C LYS A 263 -24.57 -0.47 -19.15
N ASN A 264 -24.89 0.73 -19.66
CA ASN A 264 -24.33 1.97 -19.17
C ASN A 264 -24.76 2.25 -17.72
N MET A 265 -26.00 1.93 -17.33
CA MET A 265 -26.49 2.03 -15.94
C MET A 265 -25.72 1.18 -14.95
N ASN A 266 -25.25 0.01 -15.36
CA ASN A 266 -24.45 -0.89 -14.54
C ASN A 266 -23.00 -0.39 -14.46
N SER A 267 -22.40 -0.01 -15.60
CA SER A 267 -21.03 0.55 -15.63
C SER A 267 -20.92 1.80 -14.77
N THR A 268 -21.82 2.78 -14.93
CA THR A 268 -21.75 4.04 -14.19
C THR A 268 -22.21 3.94 -12.74
N SER A 269 -22.45 2.74 -12.21
CA SER A 269 -22.96 2.56 -10.84
C SER A 269 -22.02 3.14 -9.78
N VAL A 270 -20.71 3.19 -10.03
CA VAL A 270 -19.72 3.76 -9.11
C VAL A 270 -19.84 5.28 -9.12
N LEU A 271 -19.77 5.91 -10.29
CA LEU A 271 -19.88 7.37 -10.46
C LEU A 271 -21.20 7.89 -9.88
N ARG A 272 -22.31 7.23 -10.20
CA ARG A 272 -23.63 7.60 -9.69
C ARG A 272 -23.70 7.53 -8.17
N ARG A 273 -23.17 6.48 -7.54
CA ARG A 273 -23.17 6.34 -6.07
C ARG A 273 -22.29 7.39 -5.41
N LYS A 274 -21.11 7.67 -6.00
CA LYS A 274 -20.21 8.72 -5.56
C LYS A 274 -20.92 10.07 -5.53
N GLU A 275 -21.57 10.45 -6.63
CA GLU A 275 -22.34 11.70 -6.70
C GLU A 275 -23.50 11.74 -5.69
N LEU A 276 -24.32 10.70 -5.59
CA LEU A 276 -25.48 10.68 -4.68
C LEU A 276 -25.10 10.66 -3.19
N ILE A 277 -23.91 10.15 -2.84
CA ILE A 277 -23.43 10.06 -1.44
C ILE A 277 -22.62 11.30 -1.06
N GLU A 278 -21.76 11.79 -1.95
CA GLU A 278 -20.82 12.90 -1.66
C GLU A 278 -21.46 14.27 -1.89
N THR A 279 -22.35 14.40 -2.87
CA THR A 279 -23.04 15.66 -3.15
C THR A 279 -24.47 15.58 -2.64
N GLU A 280 -24.78 16.38 -1.61
CA GLU A 280 -26.15 16.60 -1.11
C GLU A 280 -26.93 17.41 -2.17
N THR A 281 -27.20 16.76 -3.30
CA THR A 281 -27.79 17.37 -4.49
C THR A 281 -29.31 17.42 -4.36
N VAL A 282 -29.88 18.53 -4.83
CA VAL A 282 -31.33 18.71 -4.87
C VAL A 282 -31.91 17.70 -5.85
N VAL A 283 -33.06 17.10 -5.51
CA VAL A 283 -33.67 16.01 -6.29
C VAL A 283 -33.87 16.39 -7.77
N LYS A 284 -34.17 17.66 -8.05
CA LYS A 284 -34.30 18.17 -9.42
C LYS A 284 -33.03 17.91 -10.26
N ASP A 285 -31.87 18.23 -9.71
CA ASP A 285 -30.58 18.12 -10.40
C ASP A 285 -30.22 16.64 -10.63
N THR A 286 -30.56 15.77 -9.68
CA THR A 286 -30.34 14.31 -9.83
C THR A 286 -31.21 13.69 -10.92
N VAL A 287 -32.45 14.16 -11.10
CA VAL A 287 -33.36 13.67 -12.14
C VAL A 287 -32.88 14.07 -13.53
N GLU A 288 -32.39 15.30 -13.67
CA GLU A 288 -31.81 15.78 -14.92
C GLU A 288 -30.49 15.08 -15.24
N ARG A 289 -29.67 14.79 -14.22
CA ARG A 289 -28.36 14.15 -14.38
C ARG A 289 -28.44 12.63 -14.61
N TRP A 290 -29.41 11.95 -13.99
CA TRP A 290 -29.59 10.50 -14.03
C TRP A 290 -31.04 10.07 -14.36
N PRO A 291 -31.58 10.43 -15.54
CA PRO A 291 -32.97 10.14 -15.90
C PRO A 291 -33.31 8.63 -15.89
N ALA A 292 -32.35 7.77 -16.21
CA ALA A 292 -32.51 6.31 -16.24
C ALA A 292 -32.82 5.70 -14.85
N LEU A 293 -32.45 6.36 -13.75
CA LEU A 293 -32.77 5.90 -12.40
C LEU A 293 -34.26 5.92 -12.10
N PHE A 294 -34.99 6.80 -12.78
CA PHE A 294 -36.41 7.05 -12.57
C PHE A 294 -37.26 6.26 -13.59
N THR A 295 -36.71 5.19 -14.15
CA THR A 295 -37.48 4.20 -14.91
C THR A 295 -38.06 3.16 -13.96
N GLU A 296 -39.25 2.66 -14.25
CA GLU A 296 -39.99 1.73 -13.38
C GLU A 296 -39.15 0.51 -12.95
N GLY A 297 -38.39 -0.07 -13.88
CA GLY A 297 -37.51 -1.21 -13.61
C GLY A 297 -36.30 -0.90 -12.71
N GLN A 298 -35.85 0.36 -12.65
CA GLN A 298 -34.75 0.76 -11.76
C GLN A 298 -35.27 1.19 -10.39
N VAL A 299 -36.40 1.90 -10.32
CA VAL A 299 -37.02 2.30 -9.06
C VAL A 299 -37.36 1.07 -8.19
N SER A 300 -37.90 0.01 -8.80
CA SER A 300 -38.16 -1.26 -8.09
C SER A 300 -36.89 -1.97 -7.59
N LYS A 301 -35.74 -1.76 -8.24
CA LYS A 301 -34.47 -2.41 -7.90
C LYS A 301 -33.72 -1.68 -6.78
N TYR A 302 -33.90 -0.35 -6.70
CA TYR A 302 -33.21 0.50 -5.74
C TYR A 302 -34.04 0.85 -4.49
N SER A 303 -35.36 0.59 -4.50
CA SER A 303 -36.25 0.79 -3.34
C SER A 303 -35.87 -0.05 -2.11
N SER A 304 -35.17 -1.17 -2.28
CA SER A 304 -34.70 -2.03 -1.18
C SER A 304 -33.34 -1.64 -0.58
N VAL A 305 -32.60 -0.72 -1.20
CA VAL A 305 -31.16 -0.54 -0.92
C VAL A 305 -30.83 0.73 -0.10
N THR A 306 -31.71 1.73 -0.01
CA THR A 306 -31.36 2.96 0.73
C THR A 306 -32.57 3.74 1.24
N GLU A 307 -32.57 4.05 2.54
CA GLU A 307 -33.46 5.02 3.21
C GLU A 307 -33.40 6.41 2.55
N HIS A 308 -32.29 6.74 1.89
CA HIS A 308 -32.12 7.96 1.11
C HIS A 308 -33.05 8.03 -0.10
N LEU A 309 -33.37 6.88 -0.74
CA LEU A 309 -34.28 6.79 -1.88
C LEU A 309 -35.76 6.81 -1.49
N HIS A 310 -36.12 6.63 -0.21
CA HIS A 310 -37.50 6.83 0.24
C HIS A 310 -37.98 8.28 0.04
N ARG A 311 -37.06 9.26 0.13
CA ARG A 311 -37.30 10.66 -0.27
C ARG A 311 -37.45 10.83 -1.80
N TYR A 312 -36.88 9.94 -2.60
CA TYR A 312 -36.98 9.97 -4.06
C TYR A 312 -38.21 9.22 -4.57
N THR A 313 -38.69 8.19 -3.85
CA THR A 313 -39.97 7.52 -4.13
C THR A 313 -41.14 8.44 -3.87
N GLU A 314 -41.12 9.30 -2.84
CA GLU A 314 -42.15 10.34 -2.64
C GLU A 314 -42.20 11.35 -3.81
N VAL A 315 -41.04 11.76 -4.34
CA VAL A 315 -40.97 12.66 -5.51
C VAL A 315 -41.44 11.94 -6.78
N PHE A 316 -41.10 10.66 -6.94
CA PHE A 316 -41.56 9.84 -8.05
C PHE A 316 -43.08 9.60 -8.01
N GLU A 317 -43.63 9.26 -6.84
CA GLU A 317 -45.07 9.16 -6.62
C GLU A 317 -45.77 10.50 -6.91
N SER A 318 -45.22 11.64 -6.46
CA SER A 318 -45.81 12.95 -6.77
C SER A 318 -45.88 13.26 -8.27
N ARG A 319 -44.90 12.80 -9.07
CA ARG A 319 -44.86 13.01 -10.53
C ARG A 319 -45.71 12.01 -11.31
N VAL A 320 -45.83 10.77 -10.82
CA VAL A 320 -46.74 9.77 -11.40
C VAL A 320 -48.20 10.17 -11.13
N TYR A 321 -48.53 10.62 -9.92
CA TYR A 321 -49.89 11.10 -9.59
C TYR A 321 -50.26 12.42 -10.26
N GLN A 322 -49.29 13.27 -10.63
CA GLN A 322 -49.56 14.48 -11.44
C GLN A 322 -49.70 14.22 -12.95
N ARG A 323 -49.36 13.01 -13.44
CA ARG A 323 -49.52 12.63 -14.85
C ARG A 323 -50.72 11.72 -15.14
N ILE A 324 -51.53 11.38 -14.14
CA ILE A 324 -52.83 10.72 -14.37
C ILE A 324 -53.91 11.81 -14.40
N PRO A 325 -54.43 12.23 -15.57
CA PRO A 325 -55.66 13.00 -15.60
C PRO A 325 -56.79 12.09 -15.10
N ASN A 326 -57.44 12.52 -14.01
CA ASN A 326 -58.76 12.10 -13.53
C ASN A 326 -59.35 10.83 -14.18
N ILE A 327 -59.23 9.69 -13.50
CA ILE A 327 -60.24 8.64 -13.64
C ILE A 327 -60.99 8.56 -12.31
N SER A 328 -62.17 9.19 -12.32
CA SER A 328 -63.20 8.99 -11.33
C SER A 328 -63.55 7.51 -11.29
N VAL A 329 -63.31 6.85 -10.16
CA VAL A 329 -63.85 5.51 -9.92
C VAL A 329 -64.78 5.61 -8.72
N HIS A 330 -66.08 5.61 -9.03
CA HIS A 330 -67.16 5.42 -8.09
C HIS A 330 -66.89 4.21 -7.19
N ARG A 331 -67.08 4.41 -5.88
CA ARG A 331 -67.32 3.32 -4.93
C ARG A 331 -68.68 2.67 -5.27
N PRO A 332 -68.78 1.35 -5.39
CA PRO A 332 -70.00 0.67 -5.01
C PRO A 332 -69.94 0.36 -3.51
N ILE A 333 -70.93 0.91 -2.81
CA ILE A 333 -71.38 0.45 -1.50
C ILE A 333 -72.05 -0.92 -1.72
N ARG A 334 -71.53 -2.00 -1.15
CA ARG A 334 -72.06 -2.64 0.07
C ARG A 334 -71.24 -3.86 0.45
#